data_AF-A0A3C1P0I9-F1
#
_entry.id   AF-A0A3C1P0I9-F1
#
_cell.length_a   1.000
_cell.length_b   1.000
_cell.length_c   1.000
_cell.angle_alpha   90.00
_cell.angle_beta   90.00
_cell.angle_gamma   90.00
#
_symmetry.space_group_name_H-M   'P 1'
#
loop_
_entity.id
_entity.type
_entity.pdbx_description
1 polymer ?
#
loop_
_entity_poly.entity_id
_entity_poly.type
_entity_poly.pdbx_seq_one_letter_code
_entity_poly.pdbx_strand_id
1 'polypeptide(L)'
;MSRATERSATVVPHNGGMLIRAVVCASAAALTLGFVAPAAATTEAEPGPVQGLIVTLKTPIATASQVASVSSNLPVDGVEVTDTVDLGAGNALVELSEGVSEADAAAMIADLETDPRVEAVEVNRLRSHAVYPTDPPDDTYWVNNSLWGLYGPYGIGIGSSRTSMNAVWTSGEGNSAVVAVLDTGSTVHPDLDANYVAGYDFVSAGGASCRTSADQDGDYVSTGTYGPLGWDSNPLDPGDWTNVGTGGCTVANSSWHGTHVAGTVAAVGNNAQGVIGVAPLAKVQPVRVLGVDGGYDSDILAGITWASGGSVSGVTANSTPADVINMSLGGYEPTGCPTGWQTAIDAAIARGTTIVVSAG
;
A
#
# COMPACT_ATOMS: atom_id res chain seq x y z
N MET A 1 -4.42 34.76 57.90
CA MET A 1 -5.29 35.05 56.73
C MET A 1 -5.96 33.72 56.38
N SER A 2 -7.16 33.39 56.87
CA SER A 2 -8.48 33.98 56.51
C SER A 2 -8.66 33.87 54.99
N ARG A 3 -9.63 33.19 54.38
CA ARG A 3 -11.02 32.83 54.70
C ARG A 3 -11.50 31.80 53.64
N ALA A 4 -12.32 30.80 53.99
CA ALA A 4 -13.79 30.71 53.80
C ALA A 4 -14.25 30.85 52.33
N THR A 5 -15.16 30.04 51.77
CA THR A 5 -16.58 29.84 52.17
C THR A 5 -17.14 28.70 51.28
N GLU A 6 -17.62 27.55 51.78
CA GLU A 6 -18.99 27.21 52.21
C GLU A 6 -20.18 27.55 51.28
N ARG A 7 -21.01 26.53 51.00
CA ARG A 7 -22.50 26.47 51.01
C ARG A 7 -22.93 25.15 50.31
N SER A 8 -23.86 24.31 50.76
CA SER A 8 -24.65 24.15 51.99
C SER A 8 -25.30 22.74 51.98
N ALA A 9 -25.58 22.21 53.18
CA ALA A 9 -26.24 20.94 53.52
C ALA A 9 -27.77 20.93 53.20
N THR A 10 -28.55 19.83 53.30
CA THR A 10 -29.13 19.29 54.57
C THR A 10 -29.96 17.98 54.37
N VAL A 11 -29.49 16.83 54.89
CA VAL A 11 -30.00 15.93 55.98
C VAL A 11 -31.53 15.68 56.26
N VAL A 12 -31.95 14.37 56.14
CA VAL A 12 -32.74 13.47 57.08
C VAL A 12 -34.30 13.63 57.20
N PRO A 13 -35.17 12.64 57.62
CA PRO A 13 -35.02 11.35 58.36
C PRO A 13 -35.79 10.07 57.88
N HIS A 14 -35.52 8.96 58.60
CA HIS A 14 -36.26 7.68 58.68
C HIS A 14 -37.64 7.76 59.38
N ASN A 15 -38.57 6.89 58.96
CA ASN A 15 -39.61 6.19 59.73
C ASN A 15 -39.88 4.87 58.95
N GLY A 16 -39.85 3.65 59.49
CA GLY A 16 -40.54 3.14 60.67
C GLY A 16 -41.56 2.10 60.18
N GLY A 17 -41.23 0.81 60.25
CA GLY A 17 -42.11 -0.28 59.79
C GLY A 17 -41.51 -1.68 59.97
N MET A 18 -41.57 -2.19 61.20
CA MET A 18 -41.24 -3.56 61.60
C MET A 18 -42.34 -4.54 61.16
N LEU A 19 -41.98 -5.69 60.58
CA LEU A 19 -42.76 -6.93 60.70
C LEU A 19 -41.83 -8.16 60.58
N ILE A 20 -41.83 -8.93 61.66
CA ILE A 20 -41.15 -10.21 61.88
C ILE A 20 -41.99 -11.32 61.23
N ARG A 21 -41.37 -12.34 60.59
CA ARG A 21 -41.55 -13.77 60.94
C ARG A 21 -40.88 -14.77 59.96
N ALA A 22 -40.08 -15.62 60.61
CA ALA A 22 -39.99 -17.08 60.50
C ALA A 22 -39.42 -17.75 59.24
N VAL A 23 -38.32 -18.46 59.49
CA VAL A 23 -37.72 -19.54 58.70
C VAL A 23 -38.68 -20.71 58.54
N VAL A 24 -38.78 -21.24 57.32
CA VAL A 24 -39.10 -22.66 57.07
C VAL A 24 -38.06 -23.19 56.10
N CYS A 25 -37.22 -24.11 56.60
CA CYS A 25 -36.31 -24.91 55.81
C CYS A 25 -37.12 -26.12 55.32
N ALA A 26 -37.39 -26.19 54.02
CA ALA A 26 -38.00 -27.36 53.40
C ALA A 26 -36.95 -28.06 52.54
N SER A 27 -36.49 -29.21 53.02
CA SER A 27 -35.72 -30.19 52.27
C SER A 27 -36.62 -30.82 51.20
N ALA A 28 -36.37 -30.50 49.93
CA ALA A 28 -36.98 -31.22 48.81
C ALA A 28 -36.05 -32.37 48.39
N ALA A 29 -36.56 -33.59 48.52
CA ALA A 29 -35.92 -34.77 47.93
C ALA A 29 -35.90 -34.61 46.40
N ALA A 30 -34.70 -34.65 45.81
CA ALA A 30 -34.53 -34.66 44.36
C ALA A 30 -35.00 -36.01 43.81
N LEU A 31 -36.20 -36.01 43.22
CA LEU A 31 -36.64 -37.07 42.34
C LEU A 31 -35.81 -36.97 41.06
N THR A 32 -34.93 -37.93 40.80
CA THR A 32 -34.22 -38.04 39.51
C THR A 32 -35.23 -38.47 38.44
N LEU A 33 -35.93 -37.49 37.88
CA LEU A 33 -36.57 -37.61 36.58
C LEU A 33 -35.45 -37.58 35.54
N GLY A 34 -35.30 -38.68 34.80
CA GLY A 34 -34.44 -38.71 33.63
C GLY A 34 -34.96 -37.70 32.61
N PHE A 35 -34.36 -36.51 32.60
CA PHE A 35 -34.47 -35.63 31.45
C PHE A 35 -33.64 -36.25 30.33
N VAL A 36 -34.32 -36.89 29.39
CA VAL A 36 -33.83 -36.87 28.02
C VAL A 36 -33.86 -35.40 27.63
N ALA A 37 -32.68 -34.78 27.49
CA ALA A 37 -32.61 -33.44 26.93
C ALA A 37 -33.35 -33.47 25.59
N PRO A 38 -34.30 -32.55 25.33
CA PRO A 38 -34.86 -32.45 23.99
C PRO A 38 -33.69 -32.25 23.02
N ALA A 39 -33.70 -32.97 21.90
CA ALA A 39 -32.79 -32.66 20.80
C ALA A 39 -32.88 -31.16 20.55
N ALA A 40 -31.72 -30.48 20.51
CA ALA A 40 -31.68 -29.06 20.20
C ALA A 40 -32.50 -28.85 18.93
N ALA A 41 -33.50 -27.98 19.00
CA ALA A 41 -34.32 -27.67 17.84
C ALA A 41 -33.38 -27.06 16.80
N THR A 42 -33.23 -27.73 15.66
CA THR A 42 -32.52 -27.20 14.51
C THR A 42 -33.28 -25.98 14.02
N THR A 43 -32.55 -24.88 13.83
CA THR A 43 -33.11 -23.63 13.28
C THR A 43 -32.83 -23.61 11.79
N GLU A 44 -33.82 -23.17 11.00
CA GLU A 44 -33.65 -22.95 9.56
C GLU A 44 -32.53 -21.91 9.34
N ALA A 45 -31.65 -22.15 8.37
CA ALA A 45 -30.52 -21.27 8.10
C ALA A 45 -30.97 -19.89 7.63
N GLU A 46 -30.45 -18.84 8.28
CA GLU A 46 -30.62 -17.48 7.79
C GLU A 46 -29.48 -17.14 6.82
N PRO A 47 -29.77 -16.63 5.60
CA PRO A 47 -28.74 -16.27 4.64
C PRO A 47 -27.77 -15.22 5.18
N GLY A 48 -26.48 -15.37 4.89
CA GLY A 48 -25.46 -14.44 5.36
C GLY A 48 -24.08 -14.59 4.74
N PRO A 49 -23.08 -13.85 5.26
CA PRO A 49 -21.77 -13.70 4.60
C PRO A 49 -20.81 -14.87 4.84
N VAL A 50 -21.12 -15.80 5.75
CA VAL A 50 -20.22 -16.90 6.12
C VAL A 50 -20.38 -18.06 5.14
N GLN A 51 -19.40 -18.27 4.27
CA GLN A 51 -19.42 -19.34 3.26
C GLN A 51 -18.69 -20.62 3.69
N GLY A 52 -17.95 -20.56 4.79
CA GLY A 52 -17.17 -21.70 5.28
C GLY A 52 -16.60 -21.49 6.68
N LEU A 53 -16.17 -22.58 7.29
CA LEU A 53 -15.55 -22.63 8.61
C LEU A 53 -14.14 -23.21 8.51
N ILE A 54 -13.24 -22.80 9.39
CA ILE A 54 -11.93 -23.41 9.58
C ILE A 54 -12.00 -24.24 10.86
N VAL A 55 -11.79 -25.53 10.75
CA VAL A 55 -11.78 -26.48 11.87
C VAL A 55 -10.33 -26.89 12.15
N THR A 56 -9.87 -26.66 13.37
CA THR A 56 -8.56 -27.11 13.84
C THR A 56 -8.73 -28.38 14.68
N LEU A 57 -8.05 -29.47 14.31
CA LEU A 57 -8.06 -30.73 15.03
C LEU A 57 -6.85 -30.84 15.96
N LYS A 58 -7.02 -31.51 17.10
CA LYS A 58 -5.94 -31.78 18.08
C LYS A 58 -4.84 -32.71 17.54
N THR A 59 -5.02 -33.26 16.34
CA THR A 59 -4.04 -34.09 15.65
C THR A 59 -3.35 -33.31 14.53
N PRO A 60 -2.04 -33.52 14.30
CA PRO A 60 -1.28 -32.73 13.32
C PRO A 60 -1.73 -32.88 11.86
N ILE A 61 -2.52 -33.92 11.57
CA ILE A 61 -3.05 -34.22 10.23
C ILE A 61 -4.57 -34.23 10.34
N ALA A 62 -5.22 -33.31 9.62
CA ALA A 62 -6.66 -33.27 9.46
C ALA A 62 -7.02 -33.93 8.12
N THR A 63 -7.12 -35.26 8.10
CA THR A 63 -7.54 -35.92 6.86
C THR A 63 -8.97 -35.50 6.51
N ALA A 64 -9.27 -35.32 5.23
CA ALA A 64 -10.61 -34.97 4.76
C ALA A 64 -11.72 -35.87 5.35
N SER A 65 -11.44 -37.16 5.53
CA SER A 65 -12.37 -38.11 6.16
C SER A 65 -12.62 -37.84 7.64
N GLN A 66 -11.63 -37.35 8.40
CA GLN A 66 -11.82 -36.98 9.80
C GLN A 66 -12.64 -35.69 9.92
N VAL A 67 -12.33 -34.70 9.09
CA VAL A 67 -13.03 -33.40 9.04
C VAL A 67 -14.49 -33.61 8.67
N ALA A 68 -14.76 -34.34 7.57
CA ALA A 68 -16.12 -34.67 7.15
C ALA A 68 -16.91 -35.45 8.22
N SER A 69 -16.24 -36.28 9.04
CA SER A 69 -16.90 -37.00 10.14
C SER A 69 -17.18 -36.14 11.38
N VAL A 70 -16.49 -35.02 11.54
CA VAL A 70 -16.71 -34.05 12.61
C VAL A 70 -17.80 -33.06 12.17
N SER A 71 -17.83 -32.71 10.88
CA SER A 71 -18.74 -31.71 10.32
C SER A 71 -19.98 -32.31 9.63
N SER A 72 -20.31 -33.58 9.87
CA SER A 72 -21.39 -34.27 9.15
C SER A 72 -22.80 -33.90 9.60
N ASN A 73 -22.95 -33.28 10.78
CA ASN A 73 -24.24 -32.92 11.36
C ASN A 73 -24.17 -31.50 11.90
N LEU A 74 -24.45 -30.50 11.06
CA LEU A 74 -24.53 -29.12 11.51
C LEU A 74 -25.89 -28.87 12.19
N PRO A 75 -25.96 -28.04 13.25
CA PRO A 75 -27.19 -27.80 14.02
C PRO A 75 -28.20 -26.86 13.31
N VAL A 76 -28.00 -26.59 12.02
CA VAL A 76 -28.75 -25.62 11.23
C VAL A 76 -29.34 -26.31 10.01
N ASP A 77 -30.66 -26.24 9.86
CA ASP A 77 -31.38 -26.92 8.78
C ASP A 77 -31.18 -26.19 7.44
N GLY A 78 -30.96 -26.96 6.37
CA GLY A 78 -30.82 -26.44 5.00
C GLY A 78 -29.37 -26.21 4.56
N VAL A 79 -28.39 -26.37 5.45
CA VAL A 79 -26.97 -26.15 5.15
C VAL A 79 -26.18 -27.44 5.33
N GLU A 80 -25.54 -27.87 4.26
CA GLU A 80 -24.72 -29.07 4.21
C GLU A 80 -23.26 -28.70 3.98
N VAL A 81 -22.36 -29.61 4.36
CA VAL A 81 -20.94 -29.49 3.99
C VAL A 81 -20.75 -29.97 2.56
N THR A 82 -20.29 -29.10 1.66
CA THR A 82 -20.09 -29.43 0.24
C THR A 82 -18.70 -29.93 -0.08
N ASP A 83 -17.69 -29.40 0.61
CA ASP A 83 -16.30 -29.81 0.41
C ASP A 83 -15.47 -29.61 1.69
N THR A 84 -14.34 -30.32 1.76
CA THR A 84 -13.35 -30.18 2.83
C THR A 84 -11.94 -30.11 2.24
N VAL A 85 -11.17 -29.10 2.63
CA VAL A 85 -9.79 -28.90 2.16
C VAL A 85 -8.83 -28.93 3.34
N ASP A 86 -7.79 -29.76 3.28
CA ASP A 86 -6.70 -29.74 4.27
C ASP A 86 -5.83 -28.48 4.07
N LEU A 87 -5.75 -27.65 5.11
CA LEU A 87 -4.98 -26.40 5.13
C LEU A 87 -3.61 -26.58 5.82
N GLY A 88 -3.32 -27.77 6.34
CA GLY A 88 -2.09 -28.11 7.04
C GLY A 88 -2.10 -27.74 8.53
N ALA A 89 -1.16 -28.36 9.28
CA ALA A 89 -0.99 -28.18 10.72
C ALA A 89 -2.27 -28.43 11.54
N GLY A 90 -3.06 -29.44 11.13
CA GLY A 90 -4.33 -29.79 11.78
C GLY A 90 -5.52 -28.91 11.39
N ASN A 91 -5.35 -27.92 10.50
CA ASN A 91 -6.44 -27.06 10.03
C ASN A 91 -7.10 -27.62 8.78
N ALA A 92 -8.42 -27.51 8.70
CA ALA A 92 -9.18 -27.83 7.50
C ALA A 92 -10.28 -26.81 7.25
N LEU A 93 -10.48 -26.47 5.98
CA LEU A 93 -11.64 -25.72 5.52
C LEU A 93 -12.83 -26.68 5.40
N VAL A 94 -13.99 -26.22 5.88
CA VAL A 94 -15.31 -26.81 5.67
C VAL A 94 -16.13 -25.81 4.87
N GLU A 95 -16.46 -26.15 3.62
CA GLU A 95 -17.31 -25.32 2.76
C GLU A 95 -18.79 -25.64 2.99
N LEU A 96 -19.62 -24.58 3.08
CA LEU A 96 -21.06 -24.69 3.29
C LEU A 96 -21.79 -24.62 1.95
N SER A 97 -22.91 -25.34 1.82
CA SER A 97 -23.75 -25.34 0.62
C SER A 97 -24.32 -23.97 0.26
N GLU A 98 -24.44 -23.09 1.24
CA GLU A 98 -24.83 -21.70 1.06
C GLU A 98 -24.26 -20.82 2.18
N GLY A 99 -24.28 -19.50 1.97
CA GLY A 99 -23.79 -18.54 2.94
C GLY A 99 -24.76 -18.34 4.10
N VAL A 100 -24.28 -18.44 5.34
CA VAL A 100 -25.09 -18.33 6.56
C VAL A 100 -24.81 -17.06 7.36
N SER A 101 -25.76 -16.71 8.23
CA SER A 101 -25.63 -15.61 9.18
C SER A 101 -24.53 -15.85 10.22
N GLU A 102 -24.02 -14.79 10.83
CA GLU A 102 -23.03 -14.89 11.92
C GLU A 102 -23.60 -15.63 13.15
N ALA A 103 -24.92 -15.58 13.35
CA ALA A 103 -25.58 -16.28 14.45
C ALA A 103 -25.63 -17.79 14.20
N ASP A 104 -25.95 -18.20 12.97
CA ASP A 104 -25.94 -19.61 12.57
C ASP A 104 -24.52 -20.18 12.54
N ALA A 105 -23.55 -19.41 12.02
CA ALA A 105 -22.15 -19.77 12.08
C ALA A 105 -21.68 -19.96 13.54
N ALA A 106 -22.09 -19.09 14.47
CA ALA A 106 -21.78 -19.24 15.89
C ALA A 106 -22.42 -20.50 16.50
N ALA A 107 -23.64 -20.87 16.08
CA ALA A 107 -24.28 -22.12 16.50
C ALA A 107 -23.53 -23.36 15.97
N MET A 108 -23.13 -23.34 14.70
CA MET A 108 -22.30 -24.38 14.09
C MET A 108 -20.94 -24.52 14.78
N ILE A 109 -20.27 -23.40 15.08
CA ILE A 109 -19.00 -23.37 15.84
C ILE A 109 -19.19 -24.03 17.21
N ALA A 110 -20.21 -23.62 17.97
CA ALA A 110 -20.45 -24.14 19.31
C ALA A 110 -20.74 -25.65 19.32
N ASP A 111 -21.43 -26.17 18.30
CA ASP A 111 -21.69 -27.61 18.15
C ASP A 111 -20.42 -28.39 17.79
N LEU A 112 -19.66 -27.93 16.78
CA LEU A 112 -18.42 -28.57 16.34
C LEU A 112 -17.36 -28.60 17.46
N GLU A 113 -17.29 -27.57 18.30
CA GLU A 113 -16.40 -27.52 19.45
C GLU A 113 -16.76 -28.50 20.58
N THR A 114 -17.96 -29.11 20.55
CA THR A 114 -18.30 -30.20 21.48
C THR A 114 -17.58 -31.51 21.14
N ASP A 115 -17.09 -31.68 19.90
CA ASP A 115 -16.36 -32.88 19.51
C ASP A 115 -14.99 -32.92 20.18
N PRO A 116 -14.63 -33.99 20.92
CA PRO A 116 -13.36 -34.06 21.65
C PRO A 116 -12.13 -34.01 20.74
N ARG A 117 -12.27 -34.23 19.42
CA ARG A 117 -11.20 -34.17 18.42
C ARG A 117 -10.89 -32.73 17.98
N VAL A 118 -11.84 -31.81 18.15
CA VAL A 118 -11.71 -30.40 17.75
C VAL A 118 -10.94 -29.64 18.83
N GLU A 119 -9.99 -28.81 18.37
CA GLU A 119 -9.24 -27.86 19.18
C GLU A 119 -9.90 -26.47 19.16
N ALA A 120 -10.30 -26.02 17.97
CA ALA A 120 -10.99 -24.74 17.77
C ALA A 120 -11.78 -24.75 16.46
N VAL A 121 -12.81 -23.91 16.35
CA VAL A 121 -13.48 -23.62 15.08
C VAL A 121 -13.60 -22.11 14.89
N GLU A 122 -13.25 -21.64 13.71
CA GLU A 122 -13.30 -20.23 13.33
C GLU A 122 -14.07 -20.04 12.03
N VAL A 123 -14.61 -18.84 11.81
CA VAL A 123 -15.20 -18.46 10.52
C VAL A 123 -14.09 -18.30 9.48
N ASN A 124 -14.26 -18.91 8.29
CA ASN A 124 -13.40 -18.63 7.14
C ASN A 124 -13.71 -17.22 6.59
N ARG A 125 -13.04 -16.21 7.14
CA ARG A 125 -13.29 -14.82 6.76
C ARG A 125 -12.57 -14.47 5.47
N LEU A 126 -13.31 -13.90 4.52
CA LEU A 126 -12.72 -13.15 3.43
C LEU A 126 -11.94 -11.95 4.02
N ARG A 127 -10.62 -11.94 3.85
CA ARG A 127 -9.76 -10.81 4.23
C ARG A 127 -9.44 -10.02 2.97
N SER A 128 -9.76 -8.73 2.99
CA SER A 128 -9.23 -7.75 2.03
C SER A 128 -7.96 -7.10 2.60
N HIS A 129 -7.13 -6.51 1.73
CA HIS A 129 -5.98 -5.72 2.16
C HIS A 129 -6.39 -4.60 3.14
N ALA A 130 -5.46 -4.23 4.02
CA ALA A 130 -5.65 -3.16 5.00
C ALA A 130 -5.93 -1.82 4.29
N VAL A 131 -7.02 -1.17 4.69
CA VAL A 131 -7.66 -0.05 4.01
C VAL A 131 -6.99 1.27 4.41
N TYR A 132 -6.36 1.93 3.43
CA TYR A 132 -6.21 3.40 3.39
C TYR A 132 -7.61 4.02 3.41
N PRO A 133 -7.89 5.08 4.19
CA PRO A 133 -9.26 5.46 4.53
C PRO A 133 -10.15 5.56 3.30
N THR A 134 -11.39 5.06 3.43
CA THR A 134 -12.46 5.14 2.41
C THR A 134 -12.89 6.57 2.08
N ASP A 135 -12.19 7.58 2.59
CA ASP A 135 -12.39 8.98 2.28
C ASP A 135 -11.56 9.31 1.03
N PRO A 136 -12.14 9.88 -0.05
CA PRO A 136 -11.36 10.44 -1.16
C PRO A 136 -10.17 11.24 -0.64
N PRO A 137 -9.01 11.19 -1.32
CA PRO A 137 -7.88 11.96 -0.86
C PRO A 137 -8.16 13.44 -0.61
N ASP A 138 -7.56 14.00 0.45
CA ASP A 138 -7.82 15.39 0.86
C ASP A 138 -6.90 16.43 0.18
N ASP A 139 -6.05 15.98 -0.73
CA ASP A 139 -5.06 16.78 -1.45
C ASP A 139 -5.73 17.88 -2.29
N THR A 140 -5.15 19.08 -2.24
CA THR A 140 -5.80 20.32 -2.72
C THR A 140 -6.24 20.20 -4.19
N TYR A 141 -5.36 19.68 -5.05
CA TYR A 141 -5.62 19.56 -6.48
C TYR A 141 -6.45 18.32 -6.86
N TRP A 142 -6.53 17.31 -5.98
CA TRP A 142 -7.47 16.20 -6.14
C TRP A 142 -8.90 16.63 -5.84
N VAL A 143 -9.09 17.30 -4.71
CA VAL A 143 -10.40 17.78 -4.24
C VAL A 143 -11.00 18.78 -5.23
N ASN A 144 -10.19 19.67 -5.80
CA ASN A 144 -10.64 20.70 -6.74
C ASN A 144 -10.72 20.27 -8.22
N ASN A 145 -10.60 18.96 -8.51
CA ASN A 145 -10.69 18.39 -9.86
C ASN A 145 -9.60 18.84 -10.85
N SER A 146 -8.43 19.27 -10.39
CA SER A 146 -7.33 19.68 -11.29
C SER A 146 -6.46 18.52 -11.77
N LEU A 147 -6.50 17.37 -11.10
CA LEU A 147 -5.70 16.18 -11.44
C LEU A 147 -6.39 15.24 -12.43
N TRP A 148 -6.85 15.81 -13.56
CA TRP A 148 -7.57 15.06 -14.59
C TRP A 148 -6.76 13.90 -15.19
N GLY A 149 -5.43 14.01 -15.21
CA GLY A 149 -4.53 13.01 -15.80
C GLY A 149 -4.41 11.70 -15.02
N LEU A 150 -4.85 11.67 -13.75
CA LEU A 150 -4.78 10.46 -12.92
C LEU A 150 -5.90 9.45 -13.22
N TYR A 151 -6.92 9.85 -13.98
CA TYR A 151 -8.06 8.98 -14.30
C TYR A 151 -8.59 9.23 -15.71
N GLY A 152 -9.51 8.36 -16.12
CA GLY A 152 -10.20 8.47 -17.39
C GLY A 152 -9.35 8.02 -18.59
N PRO A 153 -9.97 7.94 -19.77
CA PRO A 153 -9.35 7.37 -20.97
C PRO A 153 -8.24 8.23 -21.58
N TYR A 154 -8.13 9.50 -21.17
CA TYR A 154 -7.08 10.42 -21.61
C TYR A 154 -5.95 10.57 -20.57
N GLY A 155 -6.11 9.93 -19.40
CA GLY A 155 -5.12 9.85 -18.34
C GLY A 155 -4.59 8.43 -18.19
N ILE A 156 -4.15 8.08 -16.98
CA ILE A 156 -3.55 6.77 -16.67
C ILE A 156 -4.53 5.60 -16.79
N GLY A 157 -5.85 5.88 -16.81
CA GLY A 157 -6.86 4.92 -17.26
C GLY A 157 -7.14 3.73 -16.34
N ILE A 158 -6.43 3.59 -15.21
CA ILE A 158 -6.67 2.55 -14.20
C ILE A 158 -7.99 2.76 -13.43
N GLY A 159 -8.39 4.01 -13.24
CA GLY A 159 -9.75 4.40 -12.87
C GLY A 159 -10.38 5.17 -14.02
N SER A 160 -11.62 4.85 -14.40
CA SER A 160 -12.35 5.56 -15.47
C SER A 160 -12.87 6.94 -15.05
N SER A 161 -12.84 7.24 -13.76
CA SER A 161 -13.36 8.45 -13.12
C SER A 161 -12.65 8.69 -11.79
N ARG A 162 -12.80 9.90 -11.22
CA ARG A 162 -12.27 10.22 -9.88
C ARG A 162 -12.74 9.21 -8.81
N THR A 163 -14.02 8.84 -8.85
CA THR A 163 -14.60 7.88 -7.89
C THR A 163 -13.99 6.48 -8.05
N SER A 164 -13.79 6.01 -9.28
CA SER A 164 -13.17 4.70 -9.49
C SER A 164 -11.67 4.72 -9.18
N MET A 165 -10.98 5.84 -9.41
CA MET A 165 -9.59 6.02 -8.98
C MET A 165 -9.44 6.01 -7.45
N ASN A 166 -10.37 6.62 -6.70
CA ASN A 166 -10.40 6.47 -5.23
C ASN A 166 -10.47 4.99 -4.82
N ALA A 167 -11.27 4.18 -5.54
CA ALA A 167 -11.35 2.74 -5.29
C ALA A 167 -10.10 1.97 -5.75
N VAL A 168 -9.27 2.52 -6.63
CA VAL A 168 -7.97 1.91 -6.95
C VAL A 168 -7.04 2.00 -5.74
N TRP A 169 -6.96 3.16 -5.09
CA TRP A 169 -6.10 3.33 -3.90
C TRP A 169 -6.52 2.47 -2.70
N THR A 170 -7.79 2.04 -2.61
CA THR A 170 -8.19 1.06 -1.58
C THR A 170 -7.65 -0.35 -1.85
N SER A 171 -7.21 -0.64 -3.08
CA SER A 171 -6.64 -1.94 -3.46
C SER A 171 -5.11 -2.00 -3.33
N GLY A 172 -4.43 -0.84 -3.39
CA GLY A 172 -2.99 -0.71 -3.24
C GLY A 172 -2.48 0.66 -3.68
N GLU A 173 -1.37 1.10 -3.06
CA GLU A 173 -0.83 2.47 -3.19
C GLU A 173 0.67 2.48 -3.52
N GLY A 174 1.21 1.34 -3.91
CA GLY A 174 2.63 1.17 -4.23
C GLY A 174 3.54 0.94 -3.03
N ASN A 175 3.01 0.59 -1.85
CA ASN A 175 3.80 0.22 -0.68
C ASN A 175 4.94 -0.76 -1.04
N SER A 176 6.15 -0.45 -0.56
CA SER A 176 7.39 -1.21 -0.80
C SER A 176 7.96 -1.16 -2.22
N ALA A 177 7.26 -0.57 -3.19
CA ALA A 177 7.80 -0.40 -4.53
C ALA A 177 8.80 0.76 -4.56
N VAL A 178 9.91 0.58 -5.28
CA VAL A 178 10.89 1.62 -5.60
C VAL A 178 10.82 1.93 -7.08
N VAL A 179 10.50 3.19 -7.41
CA VAL A 179 10.47 3.71 -8.78
C VAL A 179 11.64 4.66 -8.97
N ALA A 180 12.62 4.30 -9.80
CA ALA A 180 13.66 5.21 -10.22
C ALA A 180 13.13 6.14 -11.31
N VAL A 181 13.31 7.46 -11.12
CA VAL A 181 12.97 8.49 -12.10
C VAL A 181 14.28 9.00 -12.68
N LEU A 182 14.59 8.56 -13.90
CA LEU A 182 15.78 8.97 -14.65
C LEU A 182 15.44 10.23 -15.46
N ASP A 183 15.85 11.39 -14.95
CA ASP A 183 15.38 12.70 -15.44
C ASP A 183 16.33 13.85 -15.04
N THR A 184 15.85 15.09 -14.92
CA THR A 184 16.64 16.28 -14.51
C THR A 184 17.07 16.31 -13.04
N GLY A 185 16.65 15.31 -12.26
CA GLY A 185 16.87 15.22 -10.83
C GLY A 185 15.61 15.56 -10.03
N SER A 186 15.80 16.02 -8.79
CA SER A 186 14.69 16.36 -7.88
C SER A 186 14.95 17.63 -7.10
N THR A 187 13.89 18.31 -6.70
CA THR A 187 13.95 19.42 -5.75
C THR A 187 13.56 18.95 -4.35
N VAL A 188 14.07 19.61 -3.31
CA VAL A 188 13.50 19.50 -1.96
C VAL A 188 12.04 19.99 -2.03
N HIS A 189 11.09 19.12 -1.68
CA HIS A 189 9.69 19.37 -1.94
C HIS A 189 8.78 18.76 -0.85
N PRO A 190 7.93 19.58 -0.20
CA PRO A 190 7.13 19.14 0.95
C PRO A 190 6.14 18.01 0.63
N ASP A 191 5.78 17.87 -0.65
CA ASP A 191 4.84 16.86 -1.15
C ASP A 191 5.52 15.60 -1.70
N LEU A 192 6.85 15.50 -1.61
CA LEU A 192 7.64 14.38 -2.17
C LEU A 192 8.76 13.88 -1.24
N ASP A 193 9.31 14.74 -0.37
CA ASP A 193 10.47 14.41 0.47
C ASP A 193 10.28 13.14 1.30
N ALA A 194 9.06 12.85 1.76
CA ALA A 194 8.76 11.63 2.53
C ALA A 194 8.83 10.33 1.70
N ASN A 195 8.69 10.45 0.37
CA ASN A 195 8.73 9.34 -0.57
C ASN A 195 10.07 9.23 -1.30
N TYR A 196 10.95 10.22 -1.21
CA TYR A 196 12.29 10.07 -1.75
C TYR A 196 13.15 9.06 -0.96
N VAL A 197 13.89 8.26 -1.71
CA VAL A 197 15.04 7.47 -1.22
C VAL A 197 16.32 8.01 -1.84
N ALA A 198 17.48 7.52 -1.36
CA ALA A 198 18.77 7.95 -1.88
C ALA A 198 18.85 7.76 -3.40
N GLY A 199 19.19 8.83 -4.10
CA GLY A 199 19.39 8.86 -5.54
C GLY A 199 20.85 9.09 -5.92
N TYR A 200 21.07 9.39 -7.20
CA TYR A 200 22.42 9.63 -7.72
C TYR A 200 22.37 10.59 -8.91
N ASP A 201 23.43 11.36 -9.07
CA ASP A 201 23.66 12.23 -10.22
C ASP A 201 24.70 11.63 -11.16
N PHE A 202 24.28 11.38 -12.39
CA PHE A 202 25.10 10.88 -13.48
C PHE A 202 25.32 11.93 -14.55
N VAL A 203 25.00 13.21 -14.35
CA VAL A 203 25.29 14.22 -15.37
C VAL A 203 26.80 14.47 -15.41
N SER A 204 27.41 14.23 -16.55
CA SER A 204 28.84 14.48 -16.74
C SER A 204 29.16 15.98 -16.76
N ALA A 205 30.28 16.36 -16.15
CA ALA A 205 30.81 17.71 -16.28
C ALA A 205 31.21 18.00 -17.74
N GLY A 206 30.85 19.17 -18.25
CA GLY A 206 31.10 19.55 -19.64
C GLY A 206 30.60 20.96 -19.96
N GLY A 207 31.08 21.57 -21.04
CA GLY A 207 30.62 22.92 -21.41
C GLY A 207 29.15 22.95 -21.83
N ALA A 208 28.38 23.88 -21.28
CA ALA A 208 26.99 24.08 -21.68
C ALA A 208 26.87 24.94 -22.96
N SER A 209 26.00 24.53 -23.87
CA SER A 209 25.71 25.23 -25.14
C SER A 209 24.57 26.23 -25.00
N CYS A 210 23.54 25.91 -24.21
CA CYS A 210 22.38 26.78 -24.01
C CYS A 210 22.48 27.70 -22.80
N ARG A 211 23.67 27.76 -22.19
CA ARG A 211 23.96 28.57 -21.00
C ARG A 211 25.36 29.19 -21.05
N THR A 212 25.43 30.51 -20.93
CA THR A 212 26.69 31.27 -21.07
C THR A 212 27.68 30.98 -19.94
N SER A 213 28.92 30.60 -20.29
CA SER A 213 30.03 30.39 -19.35
C SER A 213 29.68 29.42 -18.21
N ALA A 214 29.04 28.31 -18.56
CA ALA A 214 28.46 27.37 -17.62
C ALA A 214 28.85 25.92 -17.95
N ASP A 215 28.66 25.05 -16.96
CA ASP A 215 28.72 23.61 -17.12
C ASP A 215 27.32 23.03 -17.42
N GLN A 216 27.24 21.99 -18.24
CA GLN A 216 26.01 21.26 -18.58
C GLN A 216 25.37 20.65 -17.34
N ASP A 217 26.19 20.22 -16.40
CA ASP A 217 25.77 19.69 -15.11
C ASP A 217 25.09 20.77 -14.25
N GLY A 218 25.52 22.03 -14.33
CA GLY A 218 24.81 23.12 -13.65
C GLY A 218 25.07 23.24 -12.15
N ASP A 219 25.68 22.26 -11.50
CA ASP A 219 25.98 22.24 -10.06
C ASP A 219 26.87 23.39 -9.59
N TYR A 220 27.62 24.00 -10.50
CA TYR A 220 28.38 25.22 -10.26
C TYR A 220 27.51 26.39 -9.72
N VAL A 221 26.18 26.35 -9.90
CA VAL A 221 25.23 27.31 -9.31
C VAL A 221 25.40 27.37 -7.79
N SER A 222 25.60 26.22 -7.14
CA SER A 222 25.97 26.13 -5.73
C SER A 222 26.49 24.73 -5.42
N THR A 223 27.82 24.55 -5.46
CA THR A 223 28.42 23.23 -5.18
C THR A 223 28.25 22.78 -3.73
N GLY A 224 27.89 23.70 -2.83
CA GLY A 224 27.52 23.35 -1.45
C GLY A 224 26.10 22.79 -1.32
N THR A 225 25.24 23.04 -2.32
CA THR A 225 23.85 22.56 -2.36
C THR A 225 23.70 21.35 -3.27
N TYR A 226 24.29 21.41 -4.46
CA TYR A 226 24.08 20.43 -5.53
C TYR A 226 25.20 19.41 -5.63
N GLY A 227 26.44 19.78 -5.33
CA GLY A 227 27.55 18.83 -5.36
C GLY A 227 28.75 19.36 -6.12
N PRO A 228 29.86 18.60 -6.17
CA PRO A 228 30.90 18.84 -7.17
C PRO A 228 30.34 18.68 -8.59
N LEU A 229 31.03 19.25 -9.59
CA LEU A 229 30.66 18.99 -10.99
C LEU A 229 30.90 17.51 -11.36
N GLY A 230 29.98 16.94 -12.12
CA GLY A 230 30.04 15.57 -12.62
C GLY A 230 29.35 14.58 -11.70
N TRP A 231 29.59 13.29 -11.94
CA TRP A 231 28.86 12.23 -11.23
C TRP A 231 29.09 12.25 -9.72
N ASP A 232 28.00 12.31 -8.95
CA ASP A 232 28.04 12.22 -7.49
C ASP A 232 26.71 11.73 -6.87
N SER A 233 26.66 11.57 -5.55
CA SER A 233 25.51 10.99 -4.85
C SER A 233 24.38 11.98 -4.53
N ASN A 234 24.36 13.17 -5.13
CA ASN A 234 23.40 14.23 -4.87
C ASN A 234 22.53 14.53 -6.10
N PRO A 235 21.34 13.92 -6.20
CA PRO A 235 20.47 14.04 -7.37
C PRO A 235 19.65 15.35 -7.39
N LEU A 236 20.06 16.38 -6.63
CA LEU A 236 19.30 17.62 -6.55
C LEU A 236 19.41 18.38 -7.87
N ASP A 237 18.29 18.85 -8.39
CA ASP A 237 18.23 19.58 -9.66
C ASP A 237 18.67 21.06 -9.45
N PRO A 238 19.79 21.52 -10.03
CA PRO A 238 20.22 22.92 -9.98
C PRO A 238 19.43 23.83 -10.95
N GLY A 239 18.56 23.23 -11.77
CA GLY A 239 17.76 23.87 -12.79
C GLY A 239 18.42 23.85 -14.17
N ASP A 240 17.65 23.51 -15.18
CA ASP A 240 18.00 23.42 -16.60
C ASP A 240 17.64 24.69 -17.40
N TRP A 241 17.43 25.84 -16.75
CA TRP A 241 17.17 27.11 -17.46
C TRP A 241 18.23 27.41 -18.51
N THR A 242 17.83 28.14 -19.55
CA THR A 242 18.70 28.54 -20.66
C THR A 242 18.71 30.07 -20.83
N ASN A 243 19.85 30.65 -21.19
CA ASN A 243 19.98 32.10 -21.44
C ASN A 243 20.62 32.45 -22.79
N VAL A 244 20.87 31.44 -23.63
CA VAL A 244 21.36 31.61 -25.00
C VAL A 244 20.18 31.46 -25.95
N GLY A 245 19.94 32.47 -26.79
CA GLY A 245 18.84 32.51 -27.77
C GLY A 245 19.28 32.21 -29.21
N THR A 246 20.42 31.56 -29.40
CA THR A 246 21.02 31.24 -30.71
C THR A 246 21.48 29.79 -30.72
N GLY A 247 21.82 29.25 -31.91
CA GLY A 247 22.42 27.91 -32.01
C GLY A 247 21.49 26.74 -31.70
N GLY A 248 20.17 26.92 -31.83
CA GLY A 248 19.16 25.91 -31.49
C GLY A 248 18.63 26.01 -30.05
N CYS A 249 19.20 26.89 -29.24
CA CYS A 249 18.74 27.17 -27.89
C CYS A 249 17.59 28.18 -27.87
N THR A 250 16.62 27.97 -26.99
CA THR A 250 15.54 28.92 -26.69
C THR A 250 15.66 29.34 -25.24
N VAL A 251 15.58 30.64 -24.94
CA VAL A 251 15.61 31.18 -23.57
C VAL A 251 14.36 30.74 -22.82
N ALA A 252 14.55 30.01 -21.72
CA ALA A 252 13.48 29.44 -20.92
C ALA A 252 13.86 29.39 -19.43
N ASN A 253 12.84 29.40 -18.56
CA ASN A 253 13.01 29.04 -17.16
C ASN A 253 13.24 27.53 -17.02
N SER A 254 13.75 27.10 -15.87
CA SER A 254 13.94 25.68 -15.59
C SER A 254 12.61 24.93 -15.65
N SER A 255 12.64 23.73 -16.22
CA SER A 255 11.51 22.82 -16.36
C SER A 255 11.13 22.17 -15.03
N TRP A 256 12.13 21.87 -14.19
CA TRP A 256 11.97 21.05 -12.98
C TRP A 256 11.29 19.71 -13.30
N HIS A 257 11.59 19.17 -14.48
CA HIS A 257 10.85 18.09 -15.10
C HIS A 257 10.89 16.81 -14.27
N GLY A 258 12.05 16.44 -13.72
CA GLY A 258 12.19 15.27 -12.86
C GLY A 258 11.33 15.33 -11.58
N THR A 259 11.22 16.51 -10.95
CA THR A 259 10.31 16.72 -9.81
C THR A 259 8.86 16.53 -10.22
N HIS A 260 8.45 17.08 -11.36
CA HIS A 260 7.07 16.94 -11.85
C HIS A 260 6.72 15.47 -12.16
N VAL A 261 7.64 14.75 -12.80
CA VAL A 261 7.50 13.30 -13.08
C VAL A 261 7.40 12.52 -11.77
N ALA A 262 8.29 12.77 -10.81
CA ALA A 262 8.25 12.15 -9.48
C ALA A 262 6.91 12.42 -8.75
N GLY A 263 6.39 13.64 -8.85
CA GLY A 263 5.07 14.02 -8.34
C GLY A 263 3.93 13.17 -8.91
N THR A 264 3.95 12.95 -10.23
CA THR A 264 2.96 12.11 -10.90
C THR A 264 3.04 10.65 -10.42
N VAL A 265 4.26 10.15 -10.19
CA VAL A 265 4.48 8.79 -9.69
C VAL A 265 3.98 8.65 -8.25
N ALA A 266 4.48 9.46 -7.33
CA ALA A 266 4.31 9.24 -5.89
C ALA A 266 4.36 10.51 -5.04
N ALA A 267 3.73 11.61 -5.48
CA ALA A 267 3.41 12.68 -4.53
C ALA A 267 2.62 12.11 -3.34
N VAL A 268 2.94 12.62 -2.15
CA VAL A 268 2.38 12.14 -0.88
C VAL A 268 0.89 12.44 -0.85
N GLY A 269 0.06 11.41 -0.86
CA GLY A 269 -1.39 11.58 -0.71
C GLY A 269 -1.82 11.79 0.73
N ASN A 270 -3.01 12.37 0.90
CA ASN A 270 -3.66 12.62 2.20
C ASN A 270 -2.84 13.48 3.15
N ASN A 271 -2.22 14.54 2.62
CA ASN A 271 -1.50 15.51 3.44
C ASN A 271 -2.10 16.92 3.39
N ALA A 272 -3.32 17.05 2.83
CA ALA A 272 -4.06 18.29 2.60
C ALA A 272 -3.31 19.35 1.77
N GLN A 273 -2.27 18.97 1.03
CA GLN A 273 -1.45 19.87 0.22
C GLN A 273 -1.49 19.43 -1.24
N GLY A 274 -0.81 20.19 -2.09
CA GLY A 274 -0.52 19.88 -3.50
C GLY A 274 -1.36 18.79 -4.17
N VAL A 275 -0.66 17.75 -4.60
CA VAL A 275 -1.16 16.70 -5.50
C VAL A 275 -0.96 15.32 -4.87
N ILE A 276 -1.70 14.34 -5.36
CA ILE A 276 -1.48 12.93 -5.01
C ILE A 276 -0.87 12.20 -6.20
N GLY A 277 0.13 11.34 -5.95
CA GLY A 277 0.72 10.48 -6.97
C GLY A 277 -0.17 9.30 -7.32
N VAL A 278 0.14 8.61 -8.41
CA VAL A 278 -0.53 7.35 -8.77
C VAL A 278 -0.33 6.29 -7.70
N ALA A 279 0.90 6.21 -7.17
CA ALA A 279 1.34 5.29 -6.14
C ALA A 279 1.88 6.10 -4.95
N PRO A 280 1.01 6.73 -4.15
CA PRO A 280 1.40 7.73 -3.16
C PRO A 280 2.22 7.17 -1.99
N LEU A 281 2.35 5.85 -1.86
CA LEU A 281 3.19 5.17 -0.85
C LEU A 281 4.39 4.43 -1.47
N ALA A 282 4.61 4.55 -2.78
CA ALA A 282 5.85 4.11 -3.40
C ALA A 282 7.02 5.02 -3.02
N LYS A 283 8.23 4.47 -3.09
CA LYS A 283 9.46 5.25 -2.98
C LYS A 283 9.94 5.69 -4.35
N VAL A 284 10.42 6.91 -4.43
CA VAL A 284 11.01 7.47 -5.65
C VAL A 284 12.51 7.60 -5.45
N GLN A 285 13.27 7.00 -6.36
CA GLN A 285 14.72 7.16 -6.45
C GLN A 285 15.02 8.17 -7.56
N PRO A 286 15.36 9.44 -7.24
CA PRO A 286 15.73 10.40 -8.27
C PRO A 286 17.12 10.03 -8.84
N VAL A 287 17.19 9.83 -10.14
CA VAL A 287 18.44 9.53 -10.85
C VAL A 287 18.63 10.63 -11.88
N ARG A 288 19.51 11.57 -11.58
CA ARG A 288 19.72 12.72 -12.45
C ARG A 288 20.63 12.32 -13.61
N VAL A 289 20.09 12.38 -14.83
CA VAL A 289 20.79 11.99 -16.07
C VAL A 289 20.66 13.05 -17.17
N LEU A 290 19.88 14.12 -16.91
CA LEU A 290 19.70 15.25 -17.81
C LEU A 290 20.13 16.55 -17.10
N GLY A 291 21.03 17.29 -17.76
CA GLY A 291 21.42 18.65 -17.37
C GLY A 291 20.80 19.71 -18.27
N VAL A 292 21.45 20.87 -18.35
CA VAL A 292 20.97 22.05 -19.10
C VAL A 292 20.71 21.77 -20.59
N ASP A 293 21.57 20.96 -21.23
CA ASP A 293 21.47 20.63 -22.66
C ASP A 293 20.87 19.23 -22.90
N GLY A 294 20.23 18.64 -21.90
CA GLY A 294 19.88 17.22 -21.88
C GLY A 294 21.00 16.35 -21.30
N GLY A 295 21.08 15.09 -21.73
CA GLY A 295 22.01 14.10 -21.16
C GLY A 295 22.69 13.24 -22.22
N TYR A 296 23.87 12.74 -21.89
CA TYR A 296 24.58 11.79 -22.74
C TYR A 296 24.04 10.37 -22.57
N ASP A 297 24.08 9.58 -23.64
CA ASP A 297 23.82 8.14 -23.57
C ASP A 297 24.65 7.47 -22.47
N SER A 298 25.93 7.81 -22.33
CA SER A 298 26.80 7.22 -21.29
C SER A 298 26.25 7.41 -19.88
N ASP A 299 25.72 8.59 -19.60
CA ASP A 299 25.17 8.99 -18.31
C ASP A 299 23.86 8.25 -18.06
N ILE A 300 22.99 8.20 -19.08
CA ILE A 300 21.70 7.50 -18.98
C ILE A 300 21.90 5.98 -18.83
N LEU A 301 22.82 5.37 -19.59
CA LEU A 301 23.13 3.94 -19.49
C LEU A 301 23.72 3.58 -18.12
N ALA A 302 24.54 4.46 -17.54
CA ALA A 302 25.04 4.31 -16.18
C ALA A 302 23.90 4.41 -15.16
N GLY A 303 23.00 5.38 -15.32
CA GLY A 303 21.78 5.53 -14.54
C GLY A 303 20.89 4.29 -14.58
N ILE A 304 20.61 3.74 -15.76
CA ILE A 304 19.81 2.50 -15.93
C ILE A 304 20.47 1.35 -15.18
N THR A 305 21.78 1.19 -15.38
CA THR A 305 22.56 0.11 -14.76
C THR A 305 22.53 0.20 -13.24
N TRP A 306 22.80 1.38 -12.68
CA TRP A 306 22.86 1.61 -11.24
C TRP A 306 21.48 1.54 -10.57
N ALA A 307 20.46 2.16 -11.16
CA ALA A 307 19.10 2.17 -10.63
C ALA A 307 18.52 0.76 -10.49
N SER A 308 18.79 -0.12 -11.47
CA SER A 308 18.37 -1.52 -11.44
C SER A 308 19.27 -2.43 -10.58
N GLY A 309 20.18 -1.89 -9.78
CA GLY A 309 21.05 -2.65 -8.88
C GLY A 309 22.31 -3.24 -9.52
N GLY A 310 22.64 -2.84 -10.75
CA GLY A 310 23.94 -3.14 -11.38
C GLY A 310 25.07 -2.28 -10.79
N SER A 311 26.32 -2.65 -11.12
CA SER A 311 27.50 -1.92 -10.66
C SER A 311 28.06 -1.02 -11.76
N VAL A 312 28.40 0.21 -11.39
CA VAL A 312 29.09 1.19 -12.25
C VAL A 312 30.45 1.50 -11.61
N SER A 313 31.53 1.45 -12.40
CA SER A 313 32.89 1.64 -11.88
C SER A 313 33.04 3.03 -11.26
N GLY A 314 33.55 3.09 -10.01
CA GLY A 314 33.75 4.36 -9.30
C GLY A 314 32.49 4.91 -8.62
N VAL A 315 31.35 4.24 -8.75
CA VAL A 315 30.06 4.65 -8.17
C VAL A 315 29.66 3.69 -7.05
N THR A 316 29.22 4.23 -5.92
CA THR A 316 28.77 3.43 -4.77
C THR A 316 27.56 2.58 -5.16
N ALA A 317 27.52 1.32 -4.71
CA ALA A 317 26.41 0.43 -5.03
C ALA A 317 25.06 0.97 -4.51
N ASN A 318 24.01 0.84 -5.32
CA ASN A 318 22.66 1.24 -4.96
C ASN A 318 22.10 0.32 -3.86
N SER A 319 21.78 0.87 -2.69
CA SER A 319 21.18 0.13 -1.58
C SER A 319 19.67 -0.07 -1.70
N THR A 320 19.03 0.61 -2.66
CA THR A 320 17.59 0.53 -2.95
C THR A 320 17.37 0.33 -4.46
N PRO A 321 17.72 -0.85 -5.02
CA PRO A 321 17.45 -1.15 -6.42
C PRO A 321 15.98 -0.94 -6.77
N ALA A 322 15.72 -0.37 -7.94
CA ALA A 322 14.38 -0.03 -8.38
C ALA A 322 13.64 -1.24 -8.99
N ASP A 323 12.37 -1.38 -8.61
CA ASP A 323 11.42 -2.31 -9.25
C ASP A 323 10.99 -1.78 -10.62
N VAL A 324 10.92 -0.45 -10.76
CA VAL A 324 10.55 0.23 -12.00
C VAL A 324 11.54 1.35 -12.28
N ILE A 325 12.04 1.44 -13.52
CA ILE A 325 12.74 2.61 -14.04
C ILE A 325 11.79 3.34 -14.99
N ASN A 326 11.47 4.58 -14.66
CA ASN A 326 10.74 5.52 -15.52
C ASN A 326 11.73 6.48 -16.18
N MET A 327 11.69 6.54 -17.51
CA MET A 327 12.47 7.46 -18.34
C MET A 327 11.50 8.31 -19.17
N SER A 328 11.19 9.51 -18.66
CA SER A 328 10.38 10.50 -19.38
C SER A 328 11.25 11.31 -20.35
N LEU A 329 12.11 10.62 -21.10
CA LEU A 329 13.12 11.17 -21.98
C LEU A 329 13.18 10.36 -23.27
N GLY A 330 13.74 10.95 -24.31
CA GLY A 330 13.87 10.31 -25.61
C GLY A 330 14.80 11.08 -26.53
N GLY A 331 15.19 10.43 -27.61
CA GLY A 331 16.07 10.97 -28.63
C GLY A 331 15.78 10.35 -30.00
N TYR A 332 16.15 11.05 -31.06
CA TYR A 332 16.01 10.55 -32.41
C TYR A 332 17.25 9.75 -32.82
N GLU A 333 17.08 8.43 -32.97
CA GLU A 333 18.13 7.53 -33.44
C GLU A 333 17.81 6.98 -34.84
N PRO A 334 18.46 7.48 -35.91
CA PRO A 334 18.11 7.14 -37.29
C PRO A 334 18.41 5.68 -37.66
N THR A 335 19.23 4.98 -36.87
CA THR A 335 19.69 3.61 -37.17
C THR A 335 19.04 2.53 -36.28
N GLY A 336 18.04 2.90 -35.49
CA GLY A 336 17.41 2.02 -34.49
C GLY A 336 18.12 2.06 -33.14
N CYS A 337 17.67 1.22 -32.18
CA CYS A 337 18.19 1.22 -30.81
C CYS A 337 19.69 0.86 -30.79
N PRO A 338 20.57 1.73 -30.27
CA PRO A 338 22.00 1.44 -30.16
C PRO A 338 22.26 0.22 -29.26
N THR A 339 23.31 -0.55 -29.54
CA THR A 339 23.63 -1.77 -28.78
C THR A 339 23.86 -1.52 -27.29
N GLY A 340 24.41 -0.35 -26.93
CA GLY A 340 24.60 0.03 -25.52
C GLY A 340 23.28 0.13 -24.75
N TRP A 341 22.27 0.77 -25.34
CA TRP A 341 20.91 0.88 -24.81
C TRP A 341 20.26 -0.48 -24.63
N GLN A 342 20.25 -1.31 -25.68
CA GLN A 342 19.69 -2.65 -25.58
C GLN A 342 20.37 -3.47 -24.48
N THR A 343 21.70 -3.41 -24.38
CA THR A 343 22.46 -4.14 -23.36
C THR A 343 22.10 -3.70 -21.94
N ALA A 344 22.01 -2.38 -21.70
CA ALA A 344 21.67 -1.86 -20.37
C ALA A 344 20.22 -2.22 -19.97
N ILE A 345 19.28 -2.10 -20.91
CA ILE A 345 17.86 -2.44 -20.73
C ILE A 345 17.70 -3.95 -20.45
N ASP A 346 18.30 -4.81 -21.27
CA ASP A 346 18.23 -6.27 -21.09
C ASP A 346 18.80 -6.67 -19.72
N ALA A 347 19.90 -6.04 -19.31
CA ALA A 347 20.51 -6.30 -18.02
C ALA A 347 19.64 -5.84 -16.85
N ALA A 348 18.95 -4.70 -16.97
CA ALA A 348 18.01 -4.22 -15.96
C ALA A 348 16.80 -5.16 -15.83
N ILE A 349 16.24 -5.59 -16.97
CA ILE A 349 15.14 -6.56 -17.01
C ILE A 349 15.56 -7.90 -16.39
N ALA A 350 16.78 -8.37 -16.69
CA ALA A 350 17.32 -9.60 -16.10
C ALA A 350 17.51 -9.52 -14.58
N ARG A 351 17.61 -8.32 -14.01
CA ARG A 351 17.62 -8.06 -12.56
C ARG A 351 16.21 -7.93 -11.96
N GLY A 352 15.16 -8.01 -12.77
CA GLY A 352 13.76 -7.93 -12.33
C GLY A 352 13.15 -6.52 -12.44
N THR A 353 13.88 -5.54 -12.98
CA THR A 353 13.38 -4.17 -13.11
C THR A 353 12.51 -4.02 -14.35
N THR A 354 11.32 -3.42 -14.20
CA THR A 354 10.47 -3.00 -15.31
C THR A 354 10.92 -1.66 -15.87
N ILE A 355 10.99 -1.53 -17.19
CA ILE A 355 11.38 -0.27 -17.86
C ILE A 355 10.14 0.36 -18.49
N VAL A 356 9.90 1.64 -18.18
CA VAL A 356 8.83 2.47 -18.75
C VAL A 356 9.46 3.69 -19.39
N VAL A 357 9.10 3.98 -20.64
CA VAL A 357 9.68 5.09 -21.42
C VAL A 357 8.57 5.90 -22.08
N SER A 358 8.82 7.18 -22.34
CA SER A 358 7.95 7.99 -23.20
C SER A 358 8.06 7.54 -24.66
N ALA A 359 6.97 7.67 -25.43
CA ALA A 359 6.93 7.20 -26.82
C ALA A 359 7.69 8.09 -27.82
N GLY A 360 7.96 9.35 -27.45
CA GLY A 360 8.57 10.36 -28.32
C GLY A 360 7.56 11.24 -29.04
#